data_AF-A0A6G0RGU8-F1
#
_entry.id   AF-A0A6G0RGU8-F1
#
_cell.length_a   1.000
_cell.length_b   1.000
_cell.length_c   1.000
_cell.angle_alpha   90.00
_cell.angle_beta   90.00
_cell.angle_gamma   90.00
#
_symmetry.space_group_name_H-M   'P 1'
#
loop_
_entity.id
_entity.type
_entity.pdbx_description
1 polymer ?
#
loop_
_entity_poly.entity_id
_entity_poly.type
_entity_poly.pdbx_seq_one_letter_code
_entity_poly.pdbx_strand_id
1 'polypeptide(L)'
;MSSDAIIELFDYVLDVYGIEVATQLCFYVCDHASVNVAIAKKTCIPMIGCASHRMNLAMQALMEAYEDLLEKVKRLMAKLNTIKNRHHLREADALMPVFRNLTRWSSTFAMIDRYFAIYAKLDRVDDELADFIPTPRENVRLKELYEDLKNLESVSKKLQTSSVSLLDVRMLFDHVMKPYPITKAQLAATSTLVKFPDFENGIVKLLAGKRRSLTVHVVSVWPWQS
;
A
#
# COMPACT_ATOMS: atom_id res chain seq x y z
N MET A 1 -12.33 -20.49 2.18
CA MET A 1 -11.69 -21.30 3.22
C MET A 1 -11.94 -20.61 4.56
N SER A 2 -12.45 -21.33 5.56
CA SER A 2 -12.69 -20.75 6.90
C SER A 2 -11.38 -20.54 7.65
N SER A 3 -11.40 -19.74 8.71
CA SER A 3 -10.22 -19.62 9.58
C SER A 3 -9.86 -20.94 10.26
N ASP A 4 -10.84 -21.79 10.57
CA ASP A 4 -10.59 -23.10 11.20
C ASP A 4 -9.82 -24.05 10.29
N ALA A 5 -10.21 -24.16 9.02
CA ALA A 5 -9.49 -24.99 8.04
C ALA A 5 -8.05 -24.52 7.81
N ILE A 6 -7.80 -23.21 7.95
CA ILE A 6 -6.44 -22.66 7.84
C ILE A 6 -5.64 -22.94 9.10
N ILE A 7 -6.25 -22.89 10.28
CA ILE A 7 -5.60 -23.26 11.55
C ILE A 7 -5.20 -24.74 11.51
N GLU A 8 -6.10 -25.63 11.11
CA GLU A 8 -5.78 -27.06 10.95
C GLU A 8 -4.60 -27.30 10.00
N LEU A 9 -4.54 -26.55 8.89
CA LEU A 9 -3.41 -26.61 7.97
C LEU A 9 -2.13 -26.07 8.61
N PHE A 10 -2.21 -24.98 9.38
CA PHE A 10 -1.05 -24.44 10.09
C PHE A 10 -0.53 -25.44 11.12
N ASP A 11 -1.39 -26.02 11.94
CA ASP A 11 -1.02 -26.99 12.96
C ASP A 11 -0.33 -28.19 12.31
N TYR A 12 -0.90 -28.74 11.22
CA TYR A 12 -0.26 -29.80 10.45
C TYR A 12 1.14 -29.41 9.94
N VAL A 13 1.28 -28.22 9.35
CA VAL A 13 2.58 -27.76 8.83
C VAL A 13 3.58 -27.57 9.96
N LEU A 14 3.19 -26.96 11.07
CA LEU A 14 4.07 -26.72 12.22
C LEU A 14 4.50 -28.05 12.84
N ASP A 15 3.61 -29.02 12.96
CA ASP A 15 3.92 -30.38 13.41
C ASP A 15 4.92 -31.08 12.48
N VAL A 16 4.75 -30.98 11.16
CA VAL A 16 5.69 -31.54 10.16
C VAL A 16 7.11 -30.98 10.34
N TYR A 17 7.23 -29.71 10.72
CA TYR A 17 8.53 -29.08 10.97
C TYR A 17 8.98 -29.14 12.44
N GLY A 18 8.21 -29.78 13.33
CA GLY A 18 8.51 -29.86 14.76
C GLY A 18 8.54 -28.51 15.48
N ILE A 19 7.71 -27.56 15.04
CA ILE A 19 7.61 -26.23 15.63
C ILE A 19 6.51 -26.23 16.68
N GLU A 20 6.90 -26.11 17.95
CA GLU A 20 5.96 -26.02 19.06
C GLU A 20 5.35 -24.61 19.14
N VAL A 21 4.06 -24.50 18.82
CA VAL A 21 3.32 -23.23 18.77
C VAL A 21 3.47 -22.42 20.06
N ALA A 22 3.38 -23.08 21.22
CA ALA A 22 3.37 -22.43 22.52
C ALA A 22 4.69 -21.72 22.87
N THR A 23 5.81 -22.20 22.34
CA THR A 23 7.16 -21.74 22.71
C THR A 23 7.89 -21.06 21.56
N GLN A 24 7.59 -21.41 20.30
CA GLN A 24 8.35 -20.95 19.15
C GLN A 24 7.59 -19.92 18.29
N LEU A 25 6.25 -19.96 18.25
CA LEU A 25 5.48 -19.04 17.42
C LEU A 25 5.17 -17.75 18.18
N CYS A 26 5.88 -16.67 17.84
CA CYS A 26 5.76 -15.40 18.57
C CYS A 26 4.59 -14.52 18.09
N PHE A 27 4.43 -14.36 16.77
CA PHE A 27 3.38 -13.52 16.16
C PHE A 27 3.25 -13.79 14.65
N TYR A 28 2.11 -13.41 14.08
CA TYR A 28 1.88 -13.46 12.64
C TYR A 28 2.25 -12.14 11.94
N VAL A 29 2.76 -12.22 10.71
CA VAL A 29 2.87 -11.07 9.80
C VAL A 29 2.04 -11.36 8.56
N CYS A 30 0.93 -10.66 8.38
CA CYS A 30 -0.03 -10.96 7.34
C CYS A 30 -0.82 -9.72 6.91
N ASP A 31 -1.58 -9.81 5.82
CA ASP A 31 -2.46 -8.72 5.43
C ASP A 31 -3.63 -8.54 6.42
N HIS A 32 -4.41 -7.48 6.23
CA HIS A 32 -5.51 -7.14 7.14
C HIS A 32 -6.81 -7.91 6.82
N ALA A 33 -6.73 -9.02 6.09
CA ALA A 33 -7.90 -9.83 5.78
C ALA A 33 -8.59 -10.31 7.06
N SER A 34 -9.92 -10.31 7.07
CA SER A 34 -10.72 -10.70 8.24
C SER A 34 -10.41 -12.11 8.73
N VAL A 35 -10.04 -13.01 7.81
CA VAL A 35 -9.62 -14.39 8.11
C VAL A 35 -8.33 -14.42 8.94
N ASN A 36 -7.32 -13.62 8.59
CA ASN A 36 -6.06 -13.54 9.32
C ASN A 36 -6.26 -12.97 10.74
N VAL A 37 -7.13 -11.96 10.85
CA VAL A 37 -7.53 -11.42 12.15
C VAL A 37 -8.25 -12.46 13.00
N ALA A 38 -9.11 -13.27 12.37
CA ALA A 38 -9.82 -14.35 13.06
C ALA A 38 -8.87 -15.45 13.53
N ILE A 39 -7.86 -15.82 12.72
CA ILE A 39 -6.82 -16.79 13.08
C ILE A 39 -6.05 -16.30 14.32
N ALA A 40 -5.49 -15.09 14.26
CA ALA A 40 -4.75 -14.50 15.38
C ALA A 40 -5.55 -14.48 16.68
N LYS A 41 -6.84 -14.15 16.61
CA LYS A 41 -7.74 -14.17 17.76
C LYS A 41 -8.03 -15.58 18.28
N LYS A 42 -8.25 -16.55 17.39
CA LYS A 42 -8.55 -17.94 17.76
C LYS A 42 -7.34 -18.66 18.37
N THR A 43 -6.14 -18.41 17.85
CA THR A 43 -4.92 -19.02 18.38
C THR A 43 -4.32 -18.22 19.54
N CYS A 44 -4.90 -17.08 19.92
CA CYS A 44 -4.36 -16.16 20.93
C CYS A 44 -2.92 -15.68 20.65
N ILE A 45 -2.52 -15.63 19.37
CA ILE A 45 -1.19 -15.18 18.95
C ILE A 45 -1.35 -13.83 18.26
N PRO A 46 -0.60 -12.79 18.68
CA PRO A 46 -0.75 -11.46 18.10
C PRO A 46 -0.33 -11.43 16.63
N MET A 47 -0.82 -10.43 15.89
CA MET A 47 -0.42 -10.21 14.50
C MET A 47 0.05 -8.77 14.27
N ILE A 48 0.98 -8.62 13.34
CA ILE A 48 1.36 -7.36 12.72
C ILE A 48 0.79 -7.34 11.31
N GLY A 49 -0.01 -6.31 11.04
CA GLY A 49 -0.62 -6.11 9.74
C GLY A 49 0.36 -5.60 8.69
N CYS A 50 0.16 -6.00 7.44
CA CYS A 50 1.02 -5.62 6.33
C CYS A 50 1.09 -4.10 6.13
N ALA A 51 2.30 -3.54 6.24
CA ALA A 51 2.57 -2.11 6.04
C ALA A 51 2.25 -1.66 4.61
N SER A 52 2.62 -2.46 3.59
CA SER A 52 2.32 -2.16 2.20
C SER A 52 0.81 -2.08 1.93
N HIS A 53 0.01 -2.91 2.62
CA HIS A 53 -1.45 -2.85 2.50
C HIS A 53 -2.02 -1.57 3.11
N ARG A 54 -1.54 -1.16 4.30
CA ARG A 54 -1.94 0.12 4.92
C ARG A 54 -1.56 1.31 4.06
N MET A 55 -0.35 1.28 3.48
CA MET A 55 0.09 2.29 2.52
C MET A 55 -0.83 2.33 1.30
N ASN A 56 -1.19 1.19 0.70
CA ASN A 56 -2.13 1.16 -0.43
C ASN A 56 -3.48 1.80 -0.10
N LEU A 57 -4.05 1.52 1.07
CA LEU A 57 -5.30 2.14 1.52
C LEU A 57 -5.16 3.65 1.73
N ALA A 58 -4.04 4.10 2.29
CA ALA A 58 -3.73 5.53 2.47
C ALA A 58 -3.64 6.25 1.12
N MET A 59 -2.99 5.63 0.13
CA MET A 59 -2.85 6.16 -1.22
C MET A 59 -4.20 6.25 -1.94
N GLN A 60 -5.08 5.26 -1.74
CA GLN A 60 -6.44 5.31 -2.28
C GLN A 60 -7.22 6.50 -1.71
N ALA A 61 -7.16 6.73 -0.39
CA ALA A 61 -7.81 7.88 0.24
C ALA A 61 -7.24 9.22 -0.26
N LEU A 62 -5.93 9.31 -0.48
CA LEU A 62 -5.29 10.52 -1.03
C LEU A 62 -5.77 10.83 -2.46
N MET A 63 -5.89 9.80 -3.30
CA MET A 63 -6.26 9.94 -4.71
C MET A 63 -7.76 10.14 -4.93
N GLU A 64 -8.61 9.93 -3.92
CA GLU A 64 -10.06 10.05 -4.03
C GLU A 64 -10.49 11.43 -4.55
N ALA A 65 -9.82 12.50 -4.11
CA ALA A 65 -10.07 13.88 -4.57
C ALA A 65 -9.70 14.14 -6.05
N TYR A 66 -9.03 13.18 -6.69
CA TYR A 66 -8.56 13.26 -8.09
C TYR A 66 -9.25 12.22 -8.98
N GLU A 67 -10.22 11.46 -8.48
CA GLU A 67 -10.79 10.30 -9.20
C GLU A 67 -11.36 10.70 -10.58
N ASP A 68 -12.03 11.85 -10.69
CA ASP A 68 -12.54 12.34 -11.98
C ASP A 68 -11.42 12.60 -13.01
N LEU A 69 -10.29 13.17 -12.56
CA LEU A 69 -9.12 13.41 -13.40
C LEU A 69 -8.45 12.09 -13.79
N LEU A 70 -8.35 11.15 -12.84
CA LEU A 70 -7.78 9.83 -13.09
C LEU A 70 -8.64 9.02 -14.06
N GLU A 71 -9.97 9.14 -13.99
CA GLU A 71 -10.89 8.51 -14.94
C GLU A 71 -10.78 9.15 -16.33
N LYS A 72 -10.59 10.48 -16.42
CA LYS A 72 -10.31 11.16 -17.70
C LYS A 72 -9.03 10.65 -18.34
N VAL A 73 -7.94 10.54 -17.58
CA VAL A 73 -6.67 9.96 -18.08
C VAL A 73 -6.87 8.50 -18.52
N LYS A 74 -7.62 7.70 -17.74
CA LYS A 74 -7.93 6.32 -18.12
C LYS A 74 -8.71 6.23 -19.44
N ARG A 75 -9.68 7.12 -19.66
CA ARG A 75 -10.42 7.19 -20.93
C ARG A 75 -9.51 7.55 -22.10
N LEU A 76 -8.60 8.50 -21.92
CA LEU A 76 -7.58 8.82 -22.92
C LEU A 76 -6.68 7.60 -23.21
N MET A 77 -6.20 6.91 -22.17
CA MET A 77 -5.41 5.69 -22.33
C MET A 77 -6.15 4.61 -23.12
N ALA A 78 -7.46 4.46 -22.90
CA ALA A 78 -8.29 3.53 -23.67
C ALA A 78 -8.39 3.91 -25.15
N LYS A 79 -8.63 5.20 -25.46
CA LYS A 79 -8.70 5.68 -26.85
C LYS A 79 -7.34 5.58 -27.56
N LEU A 80 -6.25 5.86 -26.85
CA LEU A 80 -4.87 5.66 -27.35
C LEU A 80 -4.53 4.18 -27.60
N ASN A 81 -5.20 3.25 -26.91
CA ASN A 81 -4.95 1.81 -27.05
C ASN A 81 -5.67 1.16 -28.26
N THR A 82 -6.36 1.95 -29.09
CA THR A 82 -6.93 1.47 -30.35
C THR A 82 -5.84 1.18 -31.38
N ILE A 83 -6.10 0.29 -32.35
CA ILE A 83 -5.11 -0.12 -33.36
C ILE A 83 -4.54 1.09 -34.12
N LYS A 84 -5.42 2.00 -34.57
CA LYS A 84 -5.04 3.24 -35.27
C LYS A 84 -4.11 4.12 -34.43
N ASN A 85 -4.50 4.43 -33.19
CA ASN A 85 -3.69 5.31 -32.34
C ASN A 85 -2.39 4.65 -31.88
N ARG A 86 -2.39 3.33 -31.63
CA ARG A 86 -1.14 2.61 -31.34
C ARG A 86 -0.17 2.61 -32.52
N HIS A 87 -0.66 2.65 -33.77
CA HIS A 87 0.20 2.83 -34.93
C HIS A 87 0.85 4.22 -34.91
N HIS A 88 0.07 5.29 -34.75
CA HIS A 88 0.61 6.65 -34.65
C HIS A 88 1.60 6.81 -33.48
N LEU A 89 1.31 6.18 -32.33
CA LEU A 89 2.24 6.19 -31.20
C LEU A 89 3.57 5.53 -31.54
N ARG A 90 3.59 4.46 -32.35
CA ARG A 90 4.85 3.83 -32.79
C ARG A 90 5.61 4.73 -33.77
N GLU A 91 4.91 5.38 -34.71
CA GLU A 91 5.53 6.32 -35.64
C GLU A 91 6.15 7.52 -34.92
N ALA A 92 5.54 7.96 -33.82
CA ALA A 92 6.05 9.02 -32.95
C ALA A 92 7.10 8.54 -31.92
N ASP A 93 7.51 7.25 -31.95
CA ASP A 93 8.39 6.63 -30.95
C ASP A 93 7.87 6.81 -29.50
N ALA A 94 6.55 6.86 -29.33
CA ALA A 94 5.91 7.03 -28.03
C ALA A 94 5.65 5.69 -27.34
N LEU A 95 5.62 5.73 -26.00
CA LEU A 95 5.29 4.56 -25.19
C LEU A 95 3.82 4.15 -25.39
N MET A 96 3.53 2.86 -25.21
CA MET A 96 2.15 2.36 -25.31
C MET A 96 1.31 2.71 -24.07
N PRO A 97 -0.01 2.86 -24.17
CA PRO A 97 -0.86 3.10 -22.99
C PRO A 97 -0.77 1.97 -21.96
N VAL A 98 -0.96 2.32 -20.69
CA VAL A 98 -1.12 1.36 -19.58
C VAL A 98 -2.34 1.74 -18.77
N PHE A 99 -2.92 0.76 -18.08
CA PHE A 99 -4.18 0.93 -17.36
C PHE A 99 -3.97 0.81 -15.84
N ARG A 100 -4.73 1.62 -15.09
CA ARG A 100 -4.82 1.47 -13.63
C ARG A 100 -5.69 0.27 -13.25
N ASN A 101 -5.30 -0.40 -12.18
CA ASN A 101 -6.11 -1.31 -11.38
C ASN A 101 -6.50 -0.57 -10.09
N LEU A 102 -7.80 -0.41 -9.86
CA LEU A 102 -8.35 0.36 -8.72
C LEU A 102 -7.84 -0.15 -7.36
N THR A 103 -7.58 -1.44 -7.24
CA THR A 103 -7.11 -2.05 -5.98
C THR A 103 -5.64 -1.81 -5.69
N ARG A 104 -4.83 -1.42 -6.69
CA ARG A 104 -3.38 -1.27 -6.59
C ARG A 104 -2.94 0.13 -7.01
N TRP A 105 -2.67 0.99 -6.05
CA TRP A 105 -2.33 2.39 -6.30
C TRP A 105 -1.11 2.58 -7.22
N SER A 106 -0.12 1.67 -7.18
CA SER A 106 1.08 1.70 -8.02
C SER A 106 0.76 1.63 -9.53
N SER A 107 -0.34 0.99 -9.91
CA SER A 107 -0.80 0.98 -11.29
C SER A 107 -1.41 2.31 -11.73
N THR A 108 -2.04 3.05 -10.81
CA THR A 108 -2.47 4.43 -11.05
C THR A 108 -1.26 5.33 -11.25
N PHE A 109 -0.23 5.20 -10.39
CA PHE A 109 1.04 5.90 -10.57
C PHE A 109 1.67 5.62 -11.94
N ALA A 110 1.79 4.35 -12.33
CA ALA A 110 2.32 3.96 -13.63
C ALA A 110 1.50 4.51 -14.82
N MET A 111 0.18 4.61 -14.68
CA MET A 111 -0.68 5.22 -15.70
C MET A 111 -0.42 6.72 -15.85
N ILE A 112 -0.28 7.46 -14.75
CA ILE A 112 0.01 8.90 -14.78
C ILE A 112 1.43 9.16 -15.33
N ASP A 113 2.40 8.35 -14.90
CA ASP A 113 3.76 8.38 -15.44
C ASP A 113 3.77 8.17 -16.96
N ARG A 114 3.06 7.14 -17.42
CA ARG A 114 2.88 6.85 -18.84
C ARG A 114 2.16 7.97 -19.57
N TYR A 115 1.17 8.60 -18.95
CA TYR A 115 0.44 9.72 -19.51
C TYR A 115 1.39 10.87 -19.84
N PHE A 116 2.20 11.32 -18.88
CA PHE A 116 3.13 12.43 -19.13
C PHE A 116 4.19 12.09 -20.19
N ALA A 117 4.64 10.84 -20.25
CA ALA A 117 5.58 10.38 -21.28
C ALA A 117 4.96 10.40 -22.70
N ILE A 118 3.67 10.07 -22.83
CA ILE A 118 2.94 10.12 -24.10
C ILE A 118 2.55 11.57 -24.44
N TYR A 119 2.10 12.34 -23.46
CA TYR A 119 1.64 13.72 -23.60
C TYR A 119 2.71 14.63 -24.25
N ALA A 120 3.97 14.44 -23.90
CA ALA A 120 5.09 15.18 -24.49
C ALA A 120 5.31 14.90 -26.00
N LYS A 121 4.70 13.84 -26.55
CA LYS A 121 4.82 13.43 -27.95
C LYS A 121 3.49 13.53 -28.71
N LEU A 122 2.47 14.13 -28.09
CA LEU A 122 1.08 14.06 -28.52
C LEU A 122 0.69 15.12 -29.56
N ASP A 123 1.57 16.08 -29.86
CA ASP A 123 1.37 17.14 -30.88
C ASP A 123 1.09 16.60 -32.30
N ARG A 124 1.23 15.29 -32.52
CA ARG A 124 1.02 14.60 -33.79
C ARG A 124 -0.25 13.75 -33.86
N VAL A 125 -1.09 13.77 -32.82
CA VAL A 125 -2.21 12.82 -32.70
C VAL A 125 -3.55 13.50 -32.96
N ASP A 126 -4.34 12.82 -33.81
CA ASP A 126 -5.71 13.08 -34.28
C ASP A 126 -6.57 14.07 -33.46
N ASP A 127 -7.22 15.03 -34.14
CA ASP A 127 -8.18 16.00 -33.57
C ASP A 127 -9.30 15.32 -32.75
N GLU A 128 -9.65 14.06 -33.07
CA GLU A 128 -10.58 13.24 -32.30
C GLU A 128 -10.16 12.98 -30.84
N LEU A 129 -8.90 13.24 -30.48
CA LEU A 129 -8.40 13.10 -29.11
C LEU A 129 -8.55 14.37 -28.27
N ALA A 130 -8.84 15.52 -28.88
CA ALA A 130 -8.88 16.81 -28.20
C ALA A 130 -9.81 16.78 -26.96
N ASP A 131 -10.98 16.15 -27.09
CA ASP A 131 -11.97 16.03 -26.01
C ASP A 131 -11.51 15.11 -24.86
N PHE A 132 -10.59 14.20 -25.13
CA PHE A 132 -10.05 13.26 -24.13
C PHE A 132 -8.82 13.80 -23.41
N ILE A 133 -8.12 14.76 -24.00
CA ILE A 133 -6.93 15.37 -23.41
C ILE A 133 -7.33 16.21 -22.19
N PRO A 134 -6.70 16.00 -21.02
CA PRO A 134 -6.86 16.91 -19.89
C PRO A 134 -6.53 18.35 -20.30
N THR A 135 -7.38 19.30 -19.90
CA THR A 135 -7.17 20.73 -20.15
C THR A 135 -5.89 21.22 -19.48
N PRO A 136 -5.33 22.38 -19.86
CA PRO A 136 -4.12 22.92 -19.22
C PRO A 136 -4.22 23.01 -17.69
N ARG A 137 -5.39 23.41 -17.16
CA ARG A 137 -5.64 23.48 -15.71
C ARG A 137 -5.67 22.10 -15.05
N GLU A 138 -6.32 21.13 -15.69
CA GLU A 138 -6.35 19.75 -15.21
C GLU A 138 -4.95 19.12 -15.22
N ASN A 139 -4.13 19.44 -16.24
CA ASN A 139 -2.75 19.00 -16.33
C ASN A 139 -1.86 19.54 -15.22
N VAL A 140 -2.04 20.80 -14.81
CA VAL A 140 -1.36 21.35 -13.64
C VAL A 140 -1.71 20.54 -12.38
N ARG A 141 -3.00 20.29 -12.13
CA ARG A 141 -3.46 19.49 -10.98
C ARG A 141 -2.96 18.04 -11.03
N LEU A 142 -2.94 17.42 -12.21
CA LEU A 142 -2.43 16.07 -12.39
C LEU A 142 -0.92 16.01 -12.16
N LYS A 143 -0.20 17.07 -12.52
CA LYS A 143 1.25 17.19 -12.29
C LYS A 143 1.57 17.33 -10.81
N GLU A 144 0.78 18.11 -10.06
CA GLU A 144 0.88 18.18 -8.60
C GLU A 144 0.71 16.80 -7.95
N LEU A 145 -0.38 16.09 -8.30
CA LEU A 145 -0.60 14.71 -7.84
C LEU A 145 0.56 13.79 -8.21
N TYR A 146 1.07 13.87 -9.44
CA TYR A 146 2.15 13.00 -9.90
C TYR A 146 3.44 13.18 -9.09
N GLU A 147 3.82 14.42 -8.75
CA GLU A 147 4.99 14.66 -7.91
C GLU A 147 4.78 14.16 -6.47
N ASP A 148 3.56 14.30 -5.91
CA ASP A 148 3.21 13.68 -4.62
C ASP A 148 3.36 12.15 -4.66
N LEU A 149 2.81 11.51 -5.70
CA LEU A 149 2.88 10.05 -5.86
C LEU A 149 4.32 9.55 -6.04
N LYS A 150 5.21 10.30 -6.70
CA LYS A 150 6.63 9.93 -6.81
C LYS A 150 7.32 9.84 -5.45
N ASN A 151 7.08 10.83 -4.60
CA ASN A 151 7.66 10.85 -3.24
C ASN A 151 7.17 9.63 -2.45
N LEU A 152 5.88 9.31 -2.58
CA LEU A 152 5.23 8.20 -1.88
C LEU A 152 5.62 6.82 -2.44
N GLU A 153 5.95 6.73 -3.73
CA GLU A 153 6.47 5.52 -4.38
C GLU A 153 7.82 5.10 -3.78
N SER A 154 8.69 6.07 -3.46
CA SER A 154 9.97 5.77 -2.80
C SER A 154 9.77 5.13 -1.41
N VAL A 155 8.79 5.64 -0.65
CA VAL A 155 8.41 5.09 0.66
C VAL A 155 7.85 3.68 0.50
N SER A 156 6.95 3.47 -0.46
CA SER A 156 6.36 2.14 -0.70
C SER A 156 7.42 1.11 -1.11
N LYS A 157 8.36 1.47 -1.99
CA LYS A 157 9.49 0.60 -2.35
C LYS A 157 10.34 0.25 -1.15
N LYS A 158 10.62 1.21 -0.27
CA LYS A 158 11.38 0.95 0.97
C LYS A 158 10.64 -0.08 1.84
N LEU A 159 9.33 0.10 2.06
CA LEU A 159 8.48 -0.81 2.85
C LEU A 159 8.44 -2.24 2.32
N GLN A 160 8.68 -2.44 1.02
CA GLN A 160 8.68 -3.76 0.38
C GLN A 160 10.04 -4.49 0.49
N THR A 161 11.09 -3.83 1.01
CA THR A 161 12.38 -4.49 1.22
C THR A 161 12.37 -5.34 2.49
N SER A 162 13.13 -6.44 2.49
CA SER A 162 13.23 -7.36 3.65
C SER A 162 13.96 -6.76 4.86
N SER A 163 14.58 -5.59 4.72
CA SER A 163 15.42 -4.94 5.73
C SER A 163 14.69 -3.98 6.68
N VAL A 164 13.39 -3.74 6.50
CA VAL A 164 12.68 -2.68 7.23
C VAL A 164 12.15 -3.21 8.57
N SER A 165 12.60 -2.59 9.66
CA SER A 165 12.06 -2.88 10.99
C SER A 165 10.70 -2.22 11.21
N LEU A 166 9.93 -2.70 12.19
CA LEU A 166 8.65 -2.07 12.54
C LEU A 166 8.82 -0.61 13.03
N LEU A 167 9.97 -0.29 13.63
CA LEU A 167 10.33 1.09 13.98
C LEU A 167 10.50 1.95 12.73
N ASP A 168 11.19 1.44 11.71
CA ASP A 168 11.36 2.14 10.42
C ASP A 168 10.01 2.34 9.73
N VAL A 169 9.13 1.34 9.72
CA VAL A 169 7.75 1.47 9.21
C VAL A 169 7.04 2.62 9.91
N ARG A 170 7.11 2.69 11.24
CA ARG A 170 6.49 3.77 12.03
C ARG A 170 7.04 5.14 11.65
N MET A 171 8.36 5.27 11.53
CA MET A 171 9.01 6.52 11.12
C MET A 171 8.60 6.95 9.70
N LEU A 172 8.55 6.00 8.76
CA LEU A 172 8.13 6.26 7.38
C LEU A 172 6.66 6.71 7.33
N PHE A 173 5.77 6.06 8.07
CA PHE A 173 4.38 6.48 8.16
C PHE A 173 4.21 7.84 8.83
N ASP A 174 4.96 8.14 9.89
CA ASP A 174 4.96 9.46 10.52
C ASP A 174 5.48 10.55 9.58
N HIS A 175 6.45 10.23 8.73
CA HIS A 175 6.93 11.11 7.68
C HIS A 175 5.84 11.38 6.62
N VAL A 176 5.10 10.36 6.18
CA VAL A 176 4.00 10.50 5.19
C VAL A 176 2.82 11.29 5.75
N MET A 177 2.44 11.07 7.01
CA MET A 177 1.28 11.73 7.62
C MET A 177 1.46 13.24 7.81
N LYS A 178 2.70 13.74 7.85
CA LYS A 178 3.00 15.18 8.02
C LYS A 178 2.51 16.03 6.85
N PRO A 179 2.95 15.78 5.59
CA PRO A 179 2.45 16.49 4.42
C PRO A 179 1.06 16.02 3.97
N TYR A 180 0.64 14.79 4.31
CA TYR A 180 -0.64 14.23 3.88
C TYR A 180 -1.53 13.81 5.07
N PRO A 181 -2.16 14.75 5.80
CA PRO A 181 -2.94 14.45 7.00
C PRO A 181 -4.10 13.45 6.78
N ILE A 182 -4.67 13.39 5.57
CA ILE A 182 -5.74 12.46 5.21
C ILE A 182 -5.33 10.98 5.40
N THR A 183 -4.04 10.68 5.25
CA THR A 183 -3.49 9.33 5.40
C THR A 183 -3.45 8.84 6.86
N LYS A 184 -3.68 9.73 7.84
CA LYS A 184 -3.62 9.41 9.27
C LYS A 184 -4.63 8.32 9.65
N ALA A 185 -5.79 8.29 9.01
CA ALA A 185 -6.82 7.29 9.27
C ALA A 185 -6.32 5.86 9.04
N GLN A 186 -5.39 5.65 8.11
CA GLN A 186 -4.83 4.34 7.76
C GLN A 186 -3.43 4.11 8.37
N LEU A 187 -2.62 5.16 8.47
CA LEU A 187 -1.21 5.06 8.82
C LEU A 187 -0.89 5.27 10.31
N ALA A 188 -1.77 5.90 11.09
CA ALA A 188 -1.51 6.15 12.51
C ALA A 188 -1.40 4.84 13.32
N ALA A 189 -0.62 4.86 14.40
CA ALA A 189 -0.58 3.74 15.36
C ALA A 189 -1.94 3.49 16.04
N THR A 190 -2.79 4.52 16.10
CA THR A 190 -4.16 4.46 16.63
C THR A 190 -5.21 4.17 15.54
N SER A 191 -4.79 3.83 14.32
CA SER A 191 -5.72 3.47 13.24
C SER A 191 -6.51 2.22 13.63
N THR A 192 -7.79 2.16 13.26
CA THR A 192 -8.64 0.97 13.42
C THR A 192 -8.17 -0.23 12.59
N LEU A 193 -7.24 0.00 11.64
CA LEU A 193 -6.55 -1.06 10.93
C LEU A 193 -5.58 -1.83 11.84
N VAL A 194 -5.00 -1.19 12.85
CA VAL A 194 -4.10 -1.84 13.81
C VAL A 194 -4.91 -2.72 14.76
N LYS A 195 -4.79 -4.05 14.62
CA LYS A 195 -5.61 -5.01 15.38
C LYS A 195 -5.07 -5.34 16.77
N PHE A 196 -3.76 -5.21 16.95
CA PHE A 196 -3.07 -5.44 18.22
C PHE A 196 -2.21 -4.22 18.58
N PRO A 197 -2.83 -3.06 18.89
CA PRO A 197 -2.13 -1.78 19.01
C PRO A 197 -1.11 -1.77 20.15
N ASP A 198 -1.40 -2.40 21.28
CA ASP A 198 -0.46 -2.48 22.40
C ASP A 198 0.77 -3.31 22.04
N PHE A 199 0.58 -4.43 21.34
CA PHE A 199 1.66 -5.29 20.87
C PHE A 199 2.55 -4.59 19.83
N GLU A 200 1.94 -4.00 18.78
CA GLU A 200 2.66 -3.24 17.74
C GLU A 200 3.46 -2.08 18.37
N ASN A 201 2.84 -1.30 19.27
CA ASN A 201 3.52 -0.23 20.00
C ASN A 201 4.62 -0.76 20.93
N GLY A 202 4.42 -1.92 21.54
CA GLY A 202 5.41 -2.60 22.37
C GLY A 202 6.69 -2.92 21.60
N ILE A 203 6.55 -3.52 20.41
CA ILE A 203 7.69 -3.83 19.53
C ILE A 203 8.40 -2.55 19.11
N VAL A 204 7.65 -1.51 18.68
CA VAL A 204 8.25 -0.22 18.30
C VAL A 204 9.05 0.40 19.44
N LYS A 205 8.52 0.37 20.67
CA LYS A 205 9.22 0.87 21.87
C LYS A 205 10.48 0.06 22.19
N LEU A 206 10.44 -1.27 22.05
CA LEU A 206 11.59 -2.14 22.26
C LEU A 206 12.70 -1.85 21.26
N LEU A 207 12.36 -1.77 19.97
CA LEU A 207 13.31 -1.42 18.91
C LEU A 207 13.91 -0.01 19.11
N ALA A 208 13.15 0.91 19.70
CA ALA A 208 13.63 2.25 20.05
C ALA A 208 14.44 2.31 21.38
N GLY A 209 14.72 1.18 22.02
CA GLY A 209 15.45 1.12 23.30
C GLY A 209 14.64 1.59 24.52
N LYS A 210 13.33 1.78 24.39
CA LYS A 210 12.44 2.36 25.41
C LYS A 210 11.71 1.30 26.25
N ARG A 211 12.40 0.22 26.65
CA ARG A 211 11.82 -0.91 27.40
C ARG A 211 11.09 -0.50 28.69
N ARG A 212 11.60 0.52 29.39
CA ARG A 212 10.99 1.05 30.63
C ARG A 212 9.65 1.78 30.43
N SER A 213 9.27 2.05 29.18
CA SER A 213 8.01 2.72 28.81
C SER A 213 6.91 1.76 28.33
N LEU A 214 7.15 0.44 28.43
CA LEU A 214 6.15 -0.58 28.16
C LEU A 214 5.06 -0.53 29.24
N THR A 215 3.80 -0.58 28.81
CA THR A 215 2.66 -0.67 29.72
C THR A 215 2.49 -2.12 30.21
N VAL A 216 1.90 -2.30 31.39
CA VAL A 216 1.71 -3.62 32.04
C VAL A 216 0.98 -4.60 31.12
N HIS A 217 0.01 -4.13 30.32
CA HIS A 217 -0.72 -4.95 29.35
C HIS A 217 0.15 -5.54 28.22
N VAL A 218 1.27 -4.92 27.86
CA VAL A 218 2.19 -5.47 26.85
C VAL A 218 3.04 -6.60 27.43
N VAL A 219 3.30 -6.53 28.74
CA VAL A 219 4.12 -7.52 29.46
C VAL A 219 3.37 -8.83 29.69
N SER A 220 2.04 -8.78 29.87
CA SER A 220 1.19 -9.97 30.08
C SER A 220 0.85 -10.76 28.82
N VAL A 221 1.12 -10.21 27.62
CA VAL A 221 0.87 -10.88 26.32
C VAL A 221 2.16 -11.52 25.77
N TRP A 222 3.30 -11.32 26.45
CA TRP A 222 4.58 -11.89 26.05
C TRP A 222 4.83 -13.22 26.77
N PRO A 223 5.04 -14.34 26.05
CA PRO A 223 5.24 -15.66 26.67
C PRO A 223 6.61 -15.85 27.32
N TRP A 224 7.54 -14.90 27.17
CA TRP A 224 8.88 -14.98 27.77
C TRP A 224 8.93 -14.24 29.11
N GLN A 225 8.21 -14.78 30.10
CA GLN A 225 8.54 -14.59 31.51
C GLN A 225 8.91 -15.95 32.10
N SER A 226 10.21 -16.26 32.02
CA SER A 226 10.89 -17.28 32.80
C SER A 226 12.25 -16.72 33.19
#